data_AF-K6UBS0-F1
#
_entry.id   AF-K6UBS0-F1
#
_cell.length_a   1.000
_cell.length_b   1.000
_cell.length_c   1.000
_cell.angle_alpha   90.00
_cell.angle_beta   90.00
_cell.angle_gamma   90.00
#
_symmetry.space_group_name_H-M   'P 1'
#
loop_
_entity.id
_entity.type
_entity.pdbx_description
1 polymer ?
#
loop_
_entity_poly.entity_id
_entity_poly.type
_entity_poly.pdbx_seq_one_letter_code
_entity_poly.pdbx_strand_id
1 'polypeptide(L)'
;MLRNRIITINKNLSSKDKGITCEHELGHAVMRKKYNCTYLKTKTFFNVNKFEKEADIFSSLFEIPFISKDMLMGKTLDETAFELNVSKYLLDLRISICNFY
;
A
#
# COMPACT_ATOMS: atom_id res chain seq x y z
N MET A 1 -20.42 6.61 21.34
CA MET A 1 -18.98 6.40 21.66
C MET A 1 -18.16 6.77 20.44
N LEU A 2 -17.27 7.77 20.55
CA LEU A 2 -16.31 8.08 19.48
C LEU A 2 -15.43 6.85 19.29
N ARG A 3 -15.49 6.26 18.09
CA ARG A 3 -14.64 5.11 17.74
C ARG A 3 -13.24 5.68 17.49
N ASN A 4 -12.40 5.69 18.53
CA ASN A 4 -11.02 6.17 18.41
C ASN A 4 -10.32 5.36 17.30
N ARG A 5 -9.77 6.05 16.30
CA ARG A 5 -8.99 5.43 15.24
C ARG A 5 -7.54 5.34 15.72
N ILE A 6 -7.15 4.15 16.16
CA ILE A 6 -5.80 3.85 16.65
C ILE A 6 -5.16 2.89 15.64
N ILE A 7 -3.93 3.20 15.22
CA ILE A 7 -3.09 2.29 14.43
C ILE A 7 -2.14 1.57 15.39
N THR A 8 -2.10 0.25 15.31
CA THR A 8 -1.24 -0.59 16.14
C THR A 8 -0.18 -1.27 15.28
N ILE A 9 1.09 -1.16 15.65
CA ILE A 9 2.21 -1.70 14.88
C ILE A 9 2.98 -2.70 15.76
N ASN A 10 3.41 -3.80 15.16
CA ASN A 10 4.24 -4.78 15.86
C ASN A 10 5.62 -4.20 16.20
N LYS A 11 5.95 -4.16 17.50
CA LYS A 11 7.21 -3.59 18.00
C LYS A 11 8.46 -4.34 17.53
N ASN A 12 8.33 -5.61 17.14
CA ASN A 12 9.45 -6.47 16.75
C ASN A 12 9.85 -6.29 15.27
N LEU A 13 9.08 -5.52 14.50
CA LEU A 13 9.42 -5.17 13.11
C LEU A 13 10.63 -4.23 13.04
N SER A 14 11.35 -4.29 11.92
CA SER A 14 12.39 -3.30 11.60
C SER A 14 11.77 -1.90 11.47
N SER A 15 12.56 -0.84 11.61
CA SER A 15 12.05 0.53 11.47
C SER A 15 11.37 0.78 10.12
N LYS A 16 11.90 0.19 9.05
CA LYS A 16 11.32 0.26 7.69
C LYS A 16 10.00 -0.49 7.61
N ASP A 17 9.95 -1.72 8.10
CA ASP A 17 8.72 -2.52 8.09
C ASP A 17 7.62 -1.89 8.97
N LYS A 18 8.00 -1.21 10.05
CA LYS A 18 7.07 -0.40 10.87
C LYS A 18 6.49 0.75 10.07
N GLY A 19 7.30 1.45 9.28
CA GLY A 19 6.86 2.51 8.37
C GLY A 19 5.83 1.99 7.39
N ILE A 20 6.18 0.96 6.61
CA ILE A 20 5.30 0.34 5.62
C ILE A 20 4.01 -0.18 6.25
N THR A 21 4.09 -0.86 7.41
CA THR A 21 2.90 -1.34 8.14
C THR A 21 2.03 -0.16 8.58
N CYS A 22 2.63 0.93 9.08
CA CYS A 22 1.90 2.13 9.45
C CYS A 22 1.15 2.74 8.26
N GLU A 23 1.81 2.84 7.11
CA GLU A 23 1.24 3.39 5.88
C GLU A 23 0.09 2.53 5.35
N HIS A 24 0.23 1.20 5.38
CA HIS A 24 -0.83 0.27 5.02
C HIS A 24 -2.07 0.47 5.91
N GLU A 25 -1.90 0.47 7.23
CA GLU A 25 -2.99 0.71 8.19
C GLU A 25 -3.59 2.12 8.06
N LEU A 26 -2.76 3.11 7.73
CA LEU A 26 -3.20 4.45 7.40
C LEU A 26 -4.04 4.46 6.11
N GLY A 27 -3.64 3.70 5.10
CA GLY A 27 -4.41 3.47 3.87
C GLY A 27 -5.80 2.95 4.18
N HIS A 28 -5.93 1.94 5.04
CA HIS A 28 -7.23 1.49 5.55
C HIS A 28 -8.00 2.63 6.25
N ALA A 29 -7.36 3.39 7.13
CA ALA A 29 -8.02 4.44 7.90
C ALA A 29 -8.51 5.62 7.03
N VAL A 30 -7.76 5.96 5.98
CA VAL A 30 -8.04 7.05 5.04
C VAL A 30 -9.06 6.62 4.00
N MET A 31 -8.83 5.49 3.32
CA MET A 31 -9.67 5.03 2.20
C MET A 31 -11.04 4.52 2.66
N ARG A 32 -11.17 4.01 3.89
CA ARG A 32 -12.43 3.44 4.41
C ARG A 32 -13.38 4.45 5.06
N LYS A 33 -13.16 5.77 4.93
CA LYS A 33 -14.08 6.81 5.46
C LYS A 33 -15.53 6.72 4.91
N LYS A 34 -15.79 5.97 3.82
CA LYS A 34 -17.10 5.92 3.14
C LYS A 34 -17.91 4.62 3.27
N TYR A 35 -17.36 3.54 3.85
CA TYR A 35 -18.07 2.26 3.94
C TYR A 35 -18.65 2.04 5.33
N ASN A 36 -19.93 2.35 5.49
CA ASN A 36 -20.72 1.94 6.65
C ASN A 36 -20.67 0.41 6.78
N CYS A 37 -20.18 -0.03 7.93
CA CYS A 37 -19.89 -1.41 8.35
C CYS A 37 -21.09 -2.37 8.29
N THR A 38 -22.29 -1.90 7.95
CA THR A 38 -23.52 -2.69 7.95
C THR A 38 -23.74 -3.52 6.68
N TYR A 39 -23.07 -3.23 5.55
CA TYR A 39 -23.32 -3.94 4.29
C TYR A 39 -22.39 -5.13 3.98
N LEU A 40 -21.21 -5.21 4.62
CA LEU A 40 -20.13 -6.12 4.19
C LEU A 40 -20.15 -7.53 4.82
N LYS A 41 -21.06 -7.81 5.75
CA LYS A 41 -21.06 -9.08 6.50
C LYS A 41 -21.53 -10.33 5.72
N THR A 42 -22.02 -10.19 4.49
CA THR A 42 -22.65 -11.32 3.76
C THR A 42 -21.82 -11.91 2.62
N LYS A 43 -20.63 -11.36 2.27
CA LYS A 43 -19.74 -11.89 1.21
C LYS A 43 -18.26 -11.67 1.55
N THR A 44 -17.74 -12.45 2.48
CA THR A 44 -16.60 -12.06 3.34
C THR A 44 -15.19 -12.32 2.81
N PHE A 45 -14.97 -13.06 1.72
CA PHE A 45 -13.61 -13.27 1.19
C PHE A 45 -13.27 -12.42 -0.04
N PHE A 46 -14.25 -12.07 -0.86
CA PHE A 46 -13.98 -11.38 -2.14
C PHE A 46 -13.53 -9.92 -1.93
N ASN A 47 -14.07 -9.24 -0.92
CA ASN A 47 -13.76 -7.83 -0.69
C ASN A 47 -12.53 -7.59 0.19
N VAL A 48 -12.09 -8.55 1.01
CA VAL A 48 -10.89 -8.39 1.86
C VAL A 48 -9.67 -8.19 0.98
N ASN A 49 -9.40 -9.09 0.03
CA ASN A 49 -8.25 -8.98 -0.89
C ASN A 49 -8.22 -7.66 -1.65
N LYS A 50 -9.38 -7.10 -2.01
CA LYS A 50 -9.47 -5.79 -2.66
C LYS A 50 -9.03 -4.67 -1.72
N PHE A 51 -9.49 -4.69 -0.47
CA PHE A 51 -9.15 -3.66 0.52
C PHE A 51 -7.68 -3.74 0.96
N GLU A 52 -7.14 -4.95 1.10
CA GLU A 52 -5.70 -5.15 1.34
C GLU A 52 -4.89 -4.57 0.19
N LYS A 53 -5.29 -4.88 -1.06
CA LYS A 53 -4.62 -4.33 -2.25
C LYS A 53 -4.72 -2.81 -2.34
N GLU A 54 -5.85 -2.21 -1.97
CA GLU A 54 -6.01 -0.74 -1.91
C GLU A 54 -5.06 -0.12 -0.87
N ALA A 55 -4.91 -0.73 0.31
CA ALA A 55 -3.97 -0.27 1.33
C ALA A 55 -2.50 -0.47 0.92
N ASP A 56 -2.16 -1.56 0.25
CA ASP A 56 -0.81 -1.78 -0.29
C ASP A 56 -0.45 -0.76 -1.38
N ILE A 57 -1.42 -0.43 -2.27
CA ILE A 57 -1.26 0.65 -3.25
C ILE A 57 -1.07 2.00 -2.55
N PHE A 58 -1.78 2.24 -1.45
CA PHE A 58 -1.59 3.46 -0.67
C PHE A 58 -0.17 3.54 -0.11
N SER A 59 0.35 2.47 0.51
CA SER A 59 1.74 2.45 0.97
C SER A 59 2.75 2.59 -0.19
N SER A 60 2.49 1.98 -1.35
CA SER A 60 3.39 2.14 -2.50
C SER A 60 3.46 3.58 -3.03
N LEU A 61 2.39 4.37 -2.89
CA LEU A 61 2.39 5.80 -3.20
C LEU A 61 3.20 6.63 -2.19
N PHE A 62 3.28 6.20 -0.93
CA PHE A 62 4.11 6.84 0.10
C PHE A 62 5.58 6.52 -0.10
N GLU A 63 5.92 5.24 -0.29
CA GLU A 63 7.29 4.76 -0.46
C GLU A 63 7.88 5.17 -1.83
N ILE A 64 7.04 5.27 -2.87
CA ILE A 64 7.44 5.69 -4.23
C ILE A 64 6.58 6.89 -4.68
N PRO A 65 6.86 8.11 -4.18
CA PRO A 65 6.09 9.30 -4.54
C PRO A 65 6.15 9.62 -6.03
N PHE A 66 7.32 9.37 -6.65
CA PHE A 66 7.57 9.66 -8.06
C PHE A 66 8.21 8.45 -8.74
N ILE A 67 7.71 8.13 -9.93
CA ILE A 67 8.28 7.12 -10.82
C ILE A 67 8.03 7.56 -12.27
N SER A 68 9.01 7.32 -13.14
CA SER A 68 8.96 7.70 -14.54
C SER A 68 9.44 6.56 -15.44
N LYS A 69 9.12 6.65 -16.73
CA LYS A 69 9.55 5.65 -17.72
C LYS A 69 11.07 5.57 -17.83
N ASP A 70 11.76 6.71 -17.73
CA ASP A 70 13.22 6.78 -17.80
C ASP A 70 13.91 6.04 -16.65
N MET A 71 13.30 6.02 -15.46
CA MET A 71 13.80 5.26 -14.32
C MET A 71 13.73 3.75 -14.53
N LEU A 72 12.79 3.29 -15.37
CA LEU A 72 12.56 1.87 -15.67
C LEU A 72 13.34 1.41 -16.92
N MET A 73 13.74 2.34 -17.78
CA MET A 73 14.27 2.01 -19.10
C MET A 73 15.62 1.29 -19.00
N GLY A 74 15.71 0.12 -19.61
CA GLY A 74 16.94 -0.68 -19.63
C GLY A 74 17.25 -1.40 -18.33
N LYS A 75 16.33 -1.41 -17.35
CA LYS A 75 16.48 -2.09 -16.06
C LYS A 75 15.40 -3.14 -15.85
N THR A 76 15.74 -4.16 -15.08
CA THR A 76 14.76 -5.08 -14.50
C THR A 76 14.01 -4.42 -13.35
N LEU A 77 12.86 -4.99 -12.98
CA LEU A 77 12.11 -4.54 -11.80
C LEU A 77 12.91 -4.75 -10.51
N ASP A 78 13.73 -5.81 -10.43
CA ASP A 78 14.57 -6.08 -9.27
C ASP A 78 15.67 -5.01 -9.10
N GLU A 79 16.34 -4.62 -10.19
CA GLU A 79 17.34 -3.54 -10.18
C GLU A 79 16.70 -2.20 -9.79
N THR A 80 15.54 -1.88 -10.36
CA THR A 80 14.84 -0.63 -10.02
C THR A 80 14.36 -0.62 -8.57
N ALA A 81 13.82 -1.75 -8.07
CA ALA A 81 13.39 -1.86 -6.69
C ALA A 81 14.57 -1.71 -5.71
N PHE A 82 15.72 -2.28 -6.07
CA PHE A 82 16.95 -2.13 -5.30
C PHE A 82 17.42 -0.67 -5.26
N GLU A 83 17.45 0.03 -6.41
CA GLU A 83 17.84 1.45 -6.48
C GLU A 83 16.90 2.36 -5.71
N LEU A 84 15.60 2.12 -5.79
CA LEU A 84 14.59 2.86 -5.03
C LEU A 84 14.55 2.45 -3.55
N ASN A 85 15.33 1.44 -3.14
CA ASN A 85 15.31 0.86 -1.81
C ASN A 85 13.89 0.50 -1.38
N VAL A 86 13.15 -0.23 -2.21
CA VAL A 86 11.78 -0.72 -1.93
C VAL A 86 11.67 -2.20 -2.27
N SER A 87 10.62 -2.86 -1.79
CA SER A 87 10.35 -4.23 -2.24
C SER A 87 9.87 -4.23 -3.69
N LYS A 88 10.22 -5.27 -4.45
CA LYS A 88 9.71 -5.48 -5.81
C LYS A 88 8.18 -5.47 -5.85
N TYR A 89 7.53 -6.00 -4.81
CA TYR A 89 6.07 -6.01 -4.69
C TYR A 89 5.48 -4.60 -4.67
N LEU A 90 6.03 -3.69 -3.84
CA LEU A 90 5.57 -2.30 -3.80
C LEU A 90 5.81 -1.57 -5.13
N LEU A 91 6.95 -1.84 -5.78
CA LEU A 91 7.23 -1.30 -7.11
C LEU A 91 6.22 -1.80 -8.16
N ASP A 92 5.92 -3.09 -8.17
CA ASP A 92 4.94 -3.69 -9.09
C ASP A 92 3.55 -3.05 -8.92
N LEU A 93 3.10 -2.90 -7.67
CA LEU A 93 1.86 -2.19 -7.37
C LEU A 93 1.88 -0.74 -7.86
N ARG A 94 2.97 -0.01 -7.60
CA ARG A 94 3.11 1.38 -8.01
C ARG A 94 3.07 1.54 -9.52
N ILE A 95 3.74 0.66 -10.26
CA ILE A 95 3.75 0.63 -11.73
C ILE A 95 2.36 0.28 -12.26
N SER A 96 1.66 -0.67 -11.62
CA SER A 96 0.32 -1.12 -12.06
C SER A 96 -0.74 -0.01 -12.08
N ILE A 97 -0.52 1.08 -11.33
CA ILE A 97 -1.40 2.26 -11.28
C ILE A 97 -0.85 3.46 -12.07
N CYS A 98 0.33 3.34 -12.70
CA CYS A 98 0.90 4.37 -13.56
C CYS A 98 0.41 4.22 -15.00
N ASN A 99 0.10 5.35 -15.62
CA ASN A 99 -0.13 5.44 -17.05
C ASN A 99 1.04 6.18 -17.69
N PHE A 100 2.02 5.43 -18.19
CA PHE A 100 3.17 5.96 -18.93
C PHE A 100 2.82 6.16 -20.42
N TYR A 101 1.85 7.04 -20.70
CA TYR A 101 1.54 7.51 -22.07
C TYR A 101 2.30 8.78 -22.40
#